data_AF-A0A7C3SSY2-F1
#
_entry.id   AF-A0A7C3SSY2-F1
#
_cell.length_a   1.000
_cell.length_b   1.000
_cell.length_c   1.000
_cell.angle_alpha   90.00
_cell.angle_beta   90.00
_cell.angle_gamma   90.00
#
_symmetry.space_group_name_H-M   'P 1'
#
loop_
_entity.id
_entity.type
_entity.pdbx_description
1 polymer ?
#
loop_
_entity_poly.entity_id
_entity_poly.type
_entity_poly.pdbx_seq_one_letter_code
_entity_poly.pdbx_strand_id
1 'polypeptide(L)'
;MSEDELYTHLTTWSQLDPGNALPHFIEAELYFQNGEKDKALTCVTDAGNTSNYNSYATITAKAYMEALLAKGVDPETAKLLASASMGLHEVQTIEEIAQTLMEYGRAYEEAGDYNTALLIYEALRSLGIKVDMSSALIQERLAGLKYTQEAINAMFRLMNTTNSLSDAQSLIDFTQTLSEMITNYNLAMDSFYNLFDSSDPTEILRILNLYLSNGNVSIPVSPNNR
;
A
#
# COMPACT_ATOMS: atom_id res chain seq x y z
N MET A 1 -24.38 0.38 0.52
CA MET A 1 -23.96 1.26 -0.58
C MET A 1 -24.18 0.48 -1.86
N SER A 2 -24.86 1.09 -2.82
CA SER A 2 -24.98 0.51 -4.16
C SER A 2 -23.66 0.66 -4.92
N GLU A 3 -23.50 -0.12 -5.98
CA GLU A 3 -22.29 -0.09 -6.81
C GLU A 3 -22.12 1.26 -7.54
N ASP A 4 -23.22 1.84 -8.02
CA ASP A 4 -23.24 3.18 -8.63
C ASP A 4 -22.83 4.29 -7.65
N GLU A 5 -23.20 4.16 -6.37
CA GLU A 5 -22.76 5.07 -5.32
C GLU A 5 -21.25 4.95 -5.08
N LEU A 6 -20.70 3.73 -5.08
CA LEU A 6 -19.27 3.51 -4.89
C LEU A 6 -18.45 4.15 -6.03
N TYR A 7 -18.82 3.92 -7.29
CA TYR A 7 -18.14 4.55 -8.43
C TYR A 7 -18.23 6.08 -8.39
N THR A 8 -19.37 6.63 -7.98
CA THR A 8 -19.53 8.09 -7.81
C THR A 8 -18.58 8.63 -6.75
N HIS A 9 -18.41 7.92 -5.63
CA HIS A 9 -17.46 8.29 -4.59
C HIS A 9 -16.01 8.19 -5.04
N LEU A 10 -15.63 7.14 -5.78
CA LEU A 10 -14.28 6.97 -6.32
C LEU A 10 -13.95 8.07 -7.34
N THR A 11 -14.86 8.38 -8.25
CA THR A 11 -14.71 9.50 -9.19
C THR A 11 -14.54 10.83 -8.47
N THR A 12 -15.34 11.08 -7.43
CA THR A 12 -15.22 12.29 -6.61
C THR A 12 -13.86 12.35 -5.90
N TRP A 13 -13.38 11.22 -5.39
CA TRP A 13 -12.08 11.14 -4.74
C TRP A 13 -10.94 11.46 -5.71
N SER A 14 -10.92 10.86 -6.90
CA SER A 14 -9.92 11.16 -7.95
C SER A 14 -9.93 12.64 -8.36
N GLN A 15 -11.07 13.34 -8.27
CA GLN A 15 -11.14 14.78 -8.55
C GLN A 15 -10.59 15.64 -7.40
N LEU A 16 -10.77 15.21 -6.15
CA LEU A 16 -10.27 15.93 -4.97
C LEU A 16 -8.76 15.77 -4.78
N ASP A 17 -8.22 14.60 -5.14
CA ASP A 17 -6.79 14.30 -5.05
C ASP A 17 -6.29 13.60 -6.34
N PRO A 18 -6.14 14.35 -7.44
CA PRO A 18 -5.80 13.79 -8.75
C PRO A 18 -4.39 13.21 -8.82
N GLY A 19 -3.55 13.45 -7.80
CA GLY A 19 -2.22 12.87 -7.72
C GLY A 19 -2.20 11.48 -7.10
N ASN A 20 -3.30 11.02 -6.50
CA ASN A 20 -3.35 9.76 -5.77
C ASN A 20 -3.73 8.59 -6.67
N ALA A 21 -2.88 7.56 -6.68
CA ALA A 21 -3.10 6.34 -7.45
C ALA A 21 -4.21 5.45 -6.87
N LEU A 22 -4.45 5.51 -5.56
CA LEU A 22 -5.28 4.54 -4.85
C LEU A 22 -6.73 4.44 -5.39
N PRO A 23 -7.45 5.55 -5.68
CA PRO A 23 -8.80 5.47 -6.24
C PRO A 23 -8.85 4.68 -7.55
N HIS A 24 -7.87 4.90 -8.44
CA HIS A 24 -7.79 4.20 -9.71
C HIS A 24 -7.53 2.70 -9.54
N PHE A 25 -6.70 2.32 -8.57
CA PHE A 25 -6.47 0.91 -8.28
C PHE A 25 -7.70 0.22 -7.68
N ILE A 26 -8.47 0.91 -6.82
CA ILE A 26 -9.74 0.40 -6.31
C ILE A 26 -10.76 0.26 -7.45
N GLU A 27 -10.89 1.25 -8.34
CA GLU A 27 -11.75 1.13 -9.51
C GLU A 27 -11.35 -0.04 -10.42
N ALA A 28 -10.05 -0.22 -10.65
CA ALA A 28 -9.53 -1.34 -11.42
C ALA A 28 -9.91 -2.69 -10.81
N GLU A 29 -9.74 -2.83 -9.50
CA GLU A 29 -10.12 -4.03 -8.75
C GLU A 29 -11.60 -4.37 -8.94
N LEU A 30 -12.49 -3.38 -8.74
CA LEU A 30 -13.93 -3.55 -8.91
C LEU A 30 -14.29 -3.95 -10.35
N TYR A 31 -13.74 -3.25 -11.35
CA TYR A 31 -13.99 -3.60 -12.75
C TYR A 31 -13.49 -4.99 -13.11
N PHE A 32 -12.34 -5.41 -12.56
CA PHE A 32 -11.87 -6.78 -12.71
C PHE A 32 -12.86 -7.76 -12.09
N GLN A 33 -13.27 -7.57 -10.84
CA GLN A 33 -14.23 -8.44 -10.15
C GLN A 33 -15.58 -8.56 -10.89
N ASN A 34 -16.00 -7.49 -11.57
CA ASN A 34 -17.22 -7.45 -12.37
C ASN A 34 -17.07 -7.99 -13.81
N GLY A 35 -15.86 -8.38 -14.21
CA GLY A 35 -15.56 -8.86 -15.56
C GLY A 35 -15.47 -7.76 -16.62
N GLU A 36 -15.46 -6.49 -16.23
CA GLU A 36 -15.33 -5.31 -17.09
C GLU A 36 -13.85 -4.99 -17.39
N LYS A 37 -13.16 -5.97 -17.99
CA LYS A 37 -11.69 -5.97 -18.12
C LYS A 37 -11.13 -4.73 -18.83
N ASP A 38 -11.77 -4.24 -19.88
CA ASP A 38 -11.28 -3.05 -20.61
C ASP A 38 -11.28 -1.79 -19.74
N LYS A 39 -12.29 -1.64 -18.88
CA LYS A 39 -12.35 -0.53 -17.93
C LYS A 39 -11.27 -0.69 -16.85
N ALA A 40 -11.08 -1.91 -16.35
CA ALA A 40 -10.03 -2.20 -15.38
C ALA A 40 -8.63 -1.87 -15.92
N LEU A 41 -8.36 -2.24 -17.18
CA LEU A 41 -7.10 -1.93 -17.88
C LEU A 41 -6.89 -0.43 -18.08
N THR A 42 -7.96 0.33 -18.28
CA THR A 42 -7.91 1.80 -18.33
C THR A 42 -7.51 2.35 -16.96
N CYS A 43 -8.16 1.90 -15.89
CA CYS A 43 -7.87 2.34 -14.53
C CYS A 43 -6.43 2.04 -14.08
N VAL A 44 -5.89 0.84 -14.36
CA VAL A 44 -4.47 0.55 -14.03
C VAL A 44 -3.49 1.40 -14.84
N THR A 45 -3.84 1.76 -16.07
CA THR A 45 -3.02 2.65 -16.91
C THR A 45 -3.04 4.07 -16.34
N ASP A 46 -4.21 4.58 -15.97
CA ASP A 46 -4.38 5.89 -15.34
C ASP A 46 -3.65 5.95 -14.00
N ALA A 47 -3.75 4.90 -13.19
CA ALA A 47 -3.03 4.78 -11.93
C ALA A 47 -1.50 4.89 -12.14
N GLY A 48 -0.97 4.32 -13.23
CA GLY A 48 0.43 4.44 -13.62
C GLY A 48 0.90 5.88 -13.84
N ASN A 49 0.01 6.74 -14.35
CA ASN A 49 0.29 8.15 -14.67
C ASN A 49 0.23 9.09 -13.46
N THR A 50 -0.27 8.61 -12.31
CA THR A 50 -0.31 9.40 -11.08
C THR A 50 1.06 9.45 -10.41
N SER A 51 1.32 10.47 -9.59
CA SER A 51 2.64 10.69 -8.97
C SER A 51 2.76 10.11 -7.57
N ASN A 52 1.64 9.81 -6.89
CA ASN A 52 1.63 9.61 -5.45
C ASN A 52 0.70 8.46 -5.00
N TYR A 53 0.84 8.07 -3.73
CA TYR A 53 -0.10 7.22 -3.01
C TYR A 53 -0.47 7.88 -1.70
N ASN A 54 -1.77 7.93 -1.38
CA ASN A 54 -2.25 8.35 -0.08
C ASN A 54 -3.47 7.51 0.33
N SER A 55 -3.31 6.74 1.40
CA SER A 55 -4.37 5.92 1.99
C SER A 55 -5.29 6.70 2.94
N TYR A 56 -4.87 7.91 3.32
CA TYR A 56 -5.53 8.73 4.34
C TYR A 56 -5.59 8.07 5.74
N ALA A 57 -4.77 7.06 6.02
CA ALA A 57 -4.78 6.34 7.30
C ALA A 57 -4.66 7.25 8.54
N THR A 58 -3.84 8.30 8.48
CA THR A 58 -3.71 9.29 9.57
C THR A 58 -4.99 10.08 9.80
N ILE A 59 -5.72 10.41 8.74
CA ILE A 59 -7.00 11.13 8.82
C ILE A 59 -8.06 10.20 9.37
N THR A 60 -8.16 8.99 8.85
CA THR A 60 -9.10 7.95 9.31
C THR A 60 -8.91 7.66 10.80
N ALA A 61 -7.67 7.47 11.25
CA ALA A 61 -7.37 7.21 12.66
C ALA A 61 -7.74 8.41 13.55
N LYS A 62 -7.48 9.65 13.13
CA LYS A 62 -7.90 10.86 13.87
C LYS A 62 -9.41 10.99 13.96
N ALA A 63 -10.13 10.75 12.87
CA ALA A 63 -11.60 10.76 12.87
C ALA A 63 -12.16 9.68 13.82
N TYR A 64 -11.55 8.49 13.84
CA TYR A 64 -11.93 7.44 14.78
C TYR A 64 -11.64 7.84 16.24
N MET A 65 -10.50 8.48 16.52
CA MET A 65 -10.20 9.04 17.84
C MET A 65 -11.27 10.05 18.28
N GLU A 66 -11.64 10.99 17.41
CA GLU A 66 -12.67 12.00 17.70
C GLU A 66 -14.04 11.36 17.96
N ALA A 67 -14.38 10.30 17.22
CA ALA A 67 -15.62 9.54 17.45
C ALA A 67 -15.62 8.81 18.81
N LEU A 68 -14.48 8.27 19.26
CA LEU A 68 -14.34 7.65 20.57
C LEU A 68 -14.49 8.69 21.70
N LEU A 69 -13.83 9.84 21.56
CA LEU A 69 -13.95 10.96 22.49
C LEU A 69 -15.40 11.45 22.62
N ALA A 70 -16.11 11.58 21.49
CA ALA A 70 -17.52 11.98 21.47
C ALA A 70 -18.44 10.96 22.18
N LYS A 71 -18.03 9.69 22.24
CA LYS A 71 -18.73 8.62 22.98
C LYS A 71 -18.36 8.57 24.47
N GLY A 72 -17.49 9.46 24.94
CA GLY A 72 -17.06 9.53 26.34
C GLY A 72 -15.94 8.55 26.70
N VAL A 73 -15.25 7.98 25.71
CA VAL A 73 -13.99 7.26 25.96
C VAL A 73 -12.94 8.26 26.42
N ASP A 74 -12.14 7.90 27.43
CA ASP A 74 -11.11 8.80 27.93
C ASP A 74 -10.02 9.07 26.85
N PRO A 75 -9.33 10.22 26.90
CA PRO A 75 -8.41 10.61 25.83
C PRO A 75 -7.22 9.67 25.60
N GLU A 76 -6.74 8.99 26.63
CA GLU A 76 -5.58 8.10 26.50
C GLU A 76 -6.00 6.79 25.83
N THR A 77 -7.11 6.21 26.27
CA THR A 77 -7.71 5.02 25.64
C THR A 77 -8.15 5.31 24.21
N ALA A 78 -8.80 6.45 23.94
CA ALA A 78 -9.22 6.82 22.60
C ALA A 78 -8.03 6.90 21.63
N LYS A 79 -6.92 7.48 22.10
CA LYS A 79 -5.68 7.58 21.34
C LYS A 79 -5.06 6.22 21.07
N LEU A 80 -4.97 5.38 22.10
CA LEU A 80 -4.44 4.02 21.96
C LEU A 80 -5.23 3.21 20.92
N LEU A 81 -6.56 3.22 21.02
CA LEU A 81 -7.43 2.50 20.09
C LEU A 81 -7.33 3.04 18.66
N ALA A 82 -7.27 4.36 18.51
CA ALA A 82 -7.09 4.99 17.20
C ALA A 82 -5.74 4.62 16.57
N SER A 83 -4.65 4.71 17.34
CA SER A 83 -3.32 4.29 16.89
C SER A 83 -3.29 2.80 16.53
N ALA A 84 -3.92 1.94 17.33
CA ALA A 84 -3.96 0.50 17.06
C ALA A 84 -4.75 0.15 15.78
N SER A 85 -5.72 0.97 15.39
CA SER A 85 -6.49 0.78 14.16
C SER A 85 -5.78 1.26 12.89
N MET A 86 -4.74 2.08 13.05
CA MET A 86 -4.12 2.83 11.96
C MET A 86 -3.40 1.90 10.97
N GLY A 87 -3.77 1.97 9.69
CA GLY A 87 -3.15 1.19 8.63
C GLY A 87 -3.68 -0.24 8.48
N LEU A 88 -4.55 -0.72 9.38
CA LEU A 88 -5.07 -2.09 9.28
C LEU A 88 -5.92 -2.29 8.03
N HIS A 89 -6.85 -1.36 7.79
CA HIS A 89 -7.74 -1.44 6.63
C HIS A 89 -7.00 -1.08 5.34
N GLU A 90 -6.06 -0.14 5.42
CA GLU A 90 -5.28 0.30 4.28
C GLU A 90 -4.30 -0.78 3.79
N VAL A 91 -3.68 -1.53 4.70
CA VAL A 91 -2.89 -2.71 4.34
C VAL A 91 -3.79 -3.77 3.70
N GLN A 92 -4.96 -4.05 4.28
CA GLN A 92 -5.91 -5.00 3.71
C GLN A 92 -6.31 -4.58 2.28
N THR A 93 -6.58 -3.29 2.06
CA THR A 93 -6.93 -2.75 0.73
C THR A 93 -5.79 -2.97 -0.27
N ILE A 94 -4.54 -2.73 0.12
CA ILE A 94 -3.37 -3.02 -0.73
C ILE A 94 -3.31 -4.52 -1.06
N GLU A 95 -3.54 -5.39 -0.08
CA GLU A 95 -3.53 -6.85 -0.27
C GLU A 95 -4.61 -7.31 -1.25
N GLU A 96 -5.83 -6.79 -1.14
CA GLU A 96 -6.98 -7.13 -1.99
C GLU A 96 -6.75 -6.69 -3.45
N ILE A 97 -6.31 -5.44 -3.65
CA ILE A 97 -5.91 -4.93 -4.97
C ILE A 97 -4.80 -5.80 -5.56
N ALA A 98 -3.75 -6.08 -4.78
CA ALA A 98 -2.60 -6.83 -5.27
C ALA A 98 -2.96 -8.27 -5.66
N GLN A 99 -3.79 -8.94 -4.86
CA GLN A 99 -4.28 -10.28 -5.17
C GLN A 99 -5.10 -10.28 -6.46
N THR A 100 -6.00 -9.31 -6.63
CA THR A 100 -6.80 -9.18 -7.86
C THR A 100 -5.89 -8.96 -9.07
N LEU A 101 -4.94 -8.04 -9.00
CA LEU A 101 -4.00 -7.79 -10.10
C LEU A 101 -3.15 -9.04 -10.41
N MET A 102 -2.65 -9.75 -9.39
CA MET A 102 -1.90 -10.99 -9.60
C MET A 102 -2.73 -12.09 -10.26
N GLU A 103 -3.99 -12.24 -9.87
CA GLU A 103 -4.93 -13.20 -10.45
C GLU A 103 -5.18 -12.89 -11.93
N TYR A 104 -5.50 -11.65 -12.25
CA TYR A 104 -5.78 -11.24 -13.63
C TYR A 104 -4.52 -11.27 -14.50
N GLY A 105 -3.37 -10.84 -13.98
CA GLY A 105 -2.08 -10.97 -14.67
C GLY A 105 -1.80 -12.42 -15.08
N ARG A 106 -2.02 -13.37 -14.16
CA ARG A 106 -1.88 -14.80 -14.45
C ARG A 106 -2.91 -15.30 -15.46
N ALA A 107 -4.17 -14.88 -15.36
CA ALA A 107 -5.21 -15.28 -16.30
C ALA A 107 -4.89 -14.86 -17.74
N TYR A 108 -4.34 -13.65 -17.94
CA TYR A 108 -3.87 -13.19 -19.25
C TYR A 108 -2.62 -13.94 -19.72
N GLU A 109 -1.69 -14.25 -18.80
CA GLU A 109 -0.51 -15.07 -19.09
C GLU A 109 -0.89 -16.48 -19.59
N GLU A 110 -1.84 -17.14 -18.92
CA GLU A 110 -2.36 -18.46 -19.29
C GLU A 110 -3.12 -18.43 -20.62
N ALA A 111 -3.78 -17.32 -20.93
CA ALA A 111 -4.44 -17.10 -22.23
C ALA A 111 -3.46 -16.77 -23.37
N GLY A 112 -2.16 -16.60 -23.07
CA GLY A 112 -1.12 -16.23 -24.04
C GLY A 112 -1.09 -14.74 -24.39
N ASP A 113 -1.87 -13.89 -23.72
CA ASP A 113 -1.81 -12.44 -23.87
C ASP A 113 -0.77 -11.85 -22.91
N TYR A 114 0.49 -12.08 -23.27
CA TYR A 114 1.63 -11.69 -22.46
C TYR A 114 1.79 -10.18 -22.31
N ASN A 115 1.29 -9.39 -23.27
CA ASN A 115 1.35 -7.93 -23.20
C ASN A 115 0.45 -7.40 -22.10
N THR A 116 -0.79 -7.89 -22.04
CA THR A 116 -1.74 -7.50 -20.98
C THR A 116 -1.29 -8.01 -19.61
N ALA A 117 -0.76 -9.23 -19.53
CA ALA A 117 -0.18 -9.75 -18.30
C ALA A 117 0.98 -8.87 -17.79
N LEU A 118 1.91 -8.48 -18.67
CA LEU A 118 3.02 -7.61 -18.32
C LEU A 118 2.54 -6.23 -17.86
N LEU A 119 1.54 -5.65 -18.53
CA LEU A 119 0.94 -4.37 -18.12
C LEU A 119 0.39 -4.44 -16.69
N ILE A 120 -0.31 -5.52 -16.33
CA ILE A 120 -0.88 -5.71 -14.99
C ILE A 120 0.21 -5.89 -13.94
N TYR A 121 1.23 -6.71 -14.21
CA TYR A 121 2.35 -6.88 -13.28
C TYR A 121 3.15 -5.59 -13.10
N GLU A 122 3.34 -4.81 -14.16
CA GLU A 122 3.98 -3.49 -14.08
C GLU A 122 3.14 -2.50 -13.28
N ALA A 123 1.80 -2.52 -13.42
CA ALA A 123 0.90 -1.71 -12.61
C ALA A 123 1.01 -2.07 -11.11
N LEU A 124 1.09 -3.36 -10.78
CA LEU A 124 1.29 -3.81 -9.40
C LEU A 124 2.66 -3.40 -8.84
N ARG A 125 3.72 -3.52 -9.65
CA ARG A 125 5.06 -3.01 -9.30
C ARG A 125 5.02 -1.51 -9.03
N SER A 126 4.32 -0.76 -9.88
CA SER A 126 4.15 0.69 -9.76
C SER A 126 3.38 1.08 -8.49
N LEU A 127 2.30 0.37 -8.16
CA LEU A 127 1.57 0.56 -6.90
C LEU A 127 2.52 0.45 -5.70
N GLY A 128 3.26 -0.66 -5.60
CA GLY A 128 4.12 -0.90 -4.46
C GLY A 128 5.25 0.13 -4.31
N ILE A 129 5.82 0.62 -5.43
CA ILE A 129 6.79 1.72 -5.41
C ILE A 129 6.14 3.02 -4.92
N LYS A 130 4.93 3.35 -5.40
CA LYS A 130 4.23 4.56 -4.94
C LYS A 130 3.92 4.48 -3.44
N VAL A 131 3.49 3.31 -2.96
CA VAL A 131 3.26 3.07 -1.53
C VAL A 131 4.54 3.26 -0.72
N ASP A 132 5.65 2.67 -1.15
CA ASP A 132 6.96 2.82 -0.50
C ASP A 132 7.40 4.29 -0.41
N MET A 133 7.31 5.03 -1.51
CA MET A 133 7.78 6.41 -1.57
C MET A 133 6.91 7.38 -0.74
N SER A 134 5.62 7.07 -0.58
CA SER A 134 4.62 8.07 -0.18
C SER A 134 3.94 7.78 1.14
N SER A 135 3.82 6.50 1.51
CA SER A 135 3.12 6.13 2.73
C SER A 135 3.87 6.64 3.96
N ALA A 136 3.12 7.16 4.93
CA ALA A 136 3.61 7.50 6.26
C ALA A 136 3.75 6.28 7.18
N LEU A 137 3.28 5.11 6.74
CA LEU A 137 3.18 3.88 7.52
C LEU A 137 4.12 2.80 7.02
N ILE A 138 5.02 2.33 7.89
CA ILE A 138 5.94 1.24 7.58
C ILE A 138 5.16 -0.04 7.22
N GLN A 139 3.98 -0.27 7.82
CA GLN A 139 3.13 -1.43 7.51
C GLN A 139 2.68 -1.43 6.04
N GLU A 140 2.19 -0.29 5.55
CA GLU A 140 1.78 -0.13 4.16
C GLU A 140 2.98 -0.27 3.22
N ARG A 141 4.13 0.34 3.56
CA ARG A 141 5.37 0.19 2.77
C ARG A 141 5.77 -1.27 2.63
N LEU A 142 5.78 -2.03 3.73
CA LEU A 142 6.08 -3.47 3.70
C LEU A 142 5.09 -4.25 2.82
N ALA A 143 3.79 -3.95 2.92
CA ALA A 143 2.77 -4.57 2.08
C ALA A 143 3.02 -4.26 0.59
N GLY A 144 3.27 -2.99 0.24
CA GLY A 144 3.58 -2.59 -1.14
C GLY A 144 4.83 -3.28 -1.69
N LEU A 145 5.92 -3.36 -0.91
CA LEU A 145 7.16 -3.99 -1.33
C LEU A 145 7.03 -5.51 -1.51
N LYS A 146 6.27 -6.18 -0.64
CA LYS A 146 5.96 -7.62 -0.78
C LYS A 146 5.35 -7.89 -2.16
N TYR A 147 4.33 -7.15 -2.56
CA TYR A 147 3.68 -7.36 -3.85
C TYR A 147 4.49 -6.84 -5.04
N THR A 148 5.35 -5.84 -4.83
CA THR A 148 6.36 -5.45 -5.84
C THR A 148 7.27 -6.64 -6.16
N GLN A 149 7.74 -7.37 -5.14
CA GLN A 149 8.56 -8.56 -5.31
C GLN A 149 7.80 -9.67 -6.04
N GLU A 150 6.54 -9.92 -5.68
CA GLU A 150 5.69 -10.90 -6.36
C GLU A 150 5.48 -10.56 -7.85
N ALA A 151 5.22 -9.29 -8.16
CA ALA A 151 5.06 -8.79 -9.52
C ALA A 151 6.34 -8.99 -10.36
N ILE A 152 7.50 -8.62 -9.84
CA ILE A 152 8.79 -8.80 -10.53
C ILE A 152 9.07 -10.27 -10.80
N ASN A 153 8.80 -11.14 -9.82
CA ASN A 153 8.95 -12.58 -10.01
C ASN A 153 8.05 -13.09 -11.15
N ALA A 154 6.85 -12.53 -11.32
CA ALA A 154 5.98 -12.84 -12.44
C ALA A 154 6.51 -12.31 -13.78
N MET A 155 6.97 -11.05 -13.81
CA MET A 155 7.60 -10.46 -14.98
C MET A 155 8.81 -11.26 -15.46
N PHE A 156 9.67 -11.74 -14.55
CA PHE A 156 10.80 -12.61 -14.89
C PHE A 156 10.38 -13.91 -15.55
N ARG A 157 9.33 -14.58 -15.02
CA ARG A 157 8.82 -15.82 -15.62
C ARG A 157 8.31 -15.57 -17.04
N LEU A 158 7.61 -14.45 -17.25
CA LEU A 158 7.07 -14.07 -18.55
C LEU A 158 8.18 -13.70 -19.56
N MET A 159 9.22 -12.98 -19.12
CA MET A 159 10.39 -12.65 -19.94
C MET A 159 11.17 -13.89 -20.38
N ASN A 160 11.35 -14.88 -19.48
CA ASN A 160 11.95 -16.16 -19.81
C ASN A 160 11.12 -16.94 -20.85
N THR A 161 9.79 -16.86 -20.76
CA THR A 161 8.88 -17.54 -21.69
C THR A 161 8.90 -16.92 -23.08
N THR A 162 9.02 -15.59 -23.16
CA THR A 162 9.02 -14.85 -24.43
C THR A 162 10.42 -14.65 -25.05
N ASN A 163 11.48 -15.15 -24.41
CA ASN A 163 12.89 -14.90 -24.76
C ASN A 163 13.26 -13.40 -24.84
N SER A 164 12.54 -12.54 -24.13
CA SER A 164 12.75 -11.09 -24.08
C SER A 164 13.63 -10.73 -22.87
N LEU A 165 14.92 -11.03 -22.96
CA LEU A 165 15.88 -10.91 -21.85
C LEU A 165 16.61 -9.55 -21.79
N SER A 166 16.30 -8.61 -22.69
CA SER A 166 17.02 -7.32 -22.76
C SER A 166 16.92 -6.50 -21.48
N ASP A 167 15.85 -6.70 -20.70
CA ASP A 167 15.52 -5.89 -19.51
C ASP A 167 15.71 -6.67 -18.19
N ALA A 168 16.18 -7.92 -18.26
CA ALA A 168 16.28 -8.80 -17.10
C ALA A 168 17.29 -8.28 -16.05
N GLN A 169 18.39 -7.65 -16.49
CA GLN A 169 19.41 -7.15 -15.56
C GLN A 169 18.88 -6.03 -14.66
N SER A 170 18.10 -5.09 -15.20
CA SER A 170 17.53 -4.00 -14.40
C SER A 170 16.54 -4.50 -13.36
N LEU A 171 15.78 -5.55 -13.66
CA LEU A 171 14.91 -6.19 -12.67
C LEU A 171 15.70 -6.95 -11.60
N ILE A 172 16.85 -7.54 -11.94
CA ILE A 172 17.71 -8.25 -10.98
C ILE A 172 18.27 -7.24 -9.98
N ASP A 173 18.80 -6.14 -10.47
CA ASP A 173 19.36 -5.07 -9.64
C ASP A 173 18.27 -4.48 -8.72
N PHE A 174 17.06 -4.26 -9.26
CA PHE A 174 15.93 -3.78 -8.46
C PHE A 174 15.50 -4.78 -7.37
N THR A 175 15.59 -6.09 -7.62
CA THR A 175 15.27 -7.13 -6.62
C THR A 175 16.25 -7.11 -5.43
N GLN A 176 17.52 -6.77 -5.67
CA GLN A 176 18.49 -6.58 -4.59
C GLN A 176 18.12 -5.37 -3.73
N THR A 177 17.83 -4.23 -4.37
CA THR A 177 17.35 -3.03 -3.66
C THR A 177 16.09 -3.32 -2.85
N LEU A 178 15.13 -4.07 -3.40
CA LEU A 178 13.92 -4.48 -2.68
C LEU A 178 14.21 -5.27 -1.42
N SER A 179 15.14 -6.21 -1.48
CA SER A 179 15.52 -7.05 -0.35
C SER A 179 16.12 -6.22 0.80
N GLU A 180 16.94 -5.22 0.46
CA GLU A 180 17.50 -4.27 1.42
C GLU A 180 16.41 -3.38 2.04
N MET A 181 15.49 -2.85 1.22
CA MET A 181 14.38 -2.03 1.70
C MET A 181 13.47 -2.80 2.68
N ILE A 182 13.07 -4.02 2.32
CA ILE A 182 12.25 -4.88 3.20
C ILE A 182 12.98 -5.15 4.52
N THR A 183 14.28 -5.46 4.47
CA THR A 183 15.09 -5.68 5.68
C THR A 183 15.12 -4.44 6.57
N ASN A 184 15.37 -3.27 5.99
CA ASN A 184 15.41 -2.00 6.71
C ASN A 184 14.06 -1.66 7.35
N TYR A 185 12.95 -1.89 6.65
CA TYR A 185 11.62 -1.65 7.20
C TYR A 185 11.24 -2.64 8.30
N ASN A 186 11.62 -3.92 8.19
CA ASN A 186 11.43 -4.86 9.29
C ASN A 186 12.19 -4.43 10.54
N LEU A 187 13.45 -4.00 10.40
CA LEU A 187 14.23 -3.47 11.52
C LEU A 187 13.63 -2.19 12.12
N ALA A 188 13.13 -1.28 11.27
CA ALA A 188 12.47 -0.06 11.71
C ALA A 188 11.15 -0.37 12.45
N MET A 189 10.37 -1.35 11.96
CA MET A 189 9.15 -1.81 12.58
C MET A 189 9.40 -2.45 13.95
N ASP A 190 10.38 -3.35 14.04
CA ASP A 190 10.79 -3.96 15.30
C ASP A 190 11.23 -2.89 16.30
N SER A 191 12.03 -1.92 15.84
CA SER A 191 12.49 -0.82 16.67
C SER A 191 11.33 0.06 17.15
N PHE A 192 10.33 0.32 16.29
CA PHE A 192 9.12 1.06 16.66
C PHE A 192 8.32 0.33 17.73
N TYR A 193 8.09 -0.97 17.61
CA TYR A 193 7.36 -1.74 18.62
C TYR A 193 8.11 -1.82 19.96
N ASN A 194 9.44 -1.99 19.92
CA ASN A 194 10.27 -1.98 21.12
C ASN A 194 10.16 -0.68 21.92
N LEU A 195 9.85 0.46 21.29
CA LEU A 195 9.61 1.71 22.01
C LEU A 195 8.45 1.58 23.00
N PHE A 196 7.42 0.80 22.70
CA PHE A 196 6.28 0.62 23.61
C PHE A 196 6.61 -0.30 24.79
N ASP A 197 7.54 -1.23 24.61
CA ASP A 197 7.97 -2.16 25.67
C ASP A 197 8.95 -1.48 26.66
N SER A 198 9.76 -0.54 26.18
CA SER A 198 10.84 0.07 26.97
C SER A 198 10.51 1.46 27.54
N SER A 199 9.44 2.09 27.10
CA SER A 199 9.11 3.48 27.45
C SER A 199 8.17 3.58 28.65
N ASP A 200 8.30 4.67 29.41
CA ASP A 200 7.32 5.02 30.42
C ASP A 200 5.99 5.51 29.80
N PRO A 201 4.89 5.54 30.56
CA PRO A 201 3.58 5.94 30.03
C PRO A 201 3.53 7.34 29.38
N THR A 202 4.31 8.30 29.87
CA THR A 202 4.33 9.67 29.32
C THR A 202 4.96 9.65 27.93
N GLU A 203 6.04 8.89 27.79
CA GLU A 203 6.75 8.73 26.53
C GLU A 203 5.93 7.93 25.52
N ILE A 204 5.21 6.89 25.96
CA ILE A 204 4.25 6.16 25.11
C ILE A 204 3.19 7.12 24.53
N LEU A 205 2.61 7.99 25.37
CA LEU A 205 1.61 8.97 24.89
C LEU A 205 2.21 9.96 23.88
N ARG A 206 3.48 10.35 24.05
CA ARG A 206 4.22 11.18 23.09
C ARG A 206 4.40 10.46 21.75
N ILE A 207 4.80 9.18 21.78
CA ILE A 207 4.96 8.35 20.58
C ILE A 207 3.63 8.18 19.86
N LEU A 208 2.53 7.87 20.57
CA LEU A 208 1.19 7.73 19.97
C LEU A 208 0.73 9.03 19.29
N ASN A 209 1.01 10.19 19.88
CA ASN A 209 0.72 11.49 19.26
C ASN A 209 1.47 11.70 17.95
N LEU A 210 2.77 11.35 17.93
CA LEU A 210 3.57 11.42 16.72
C LEU A 210 3.06 10.45 15.66
N TYR A 211 2.73 9.23 16.08
CA TYR A 211 2.24 8.19 15.18
C TYR A 211 0.93 8.59 14.50
N LEU A 212 -0.06 9.07 15.26
CA LEU A 212 -1.32 9.56 14.69
C LEU A 212 -1.13 10.78 13.77
N SER A 213 -0.13 11.61 14.04
CA SER A 213 0.08 12.84 13.28
C SER A 213 0.83 12.60 11.98
N ASN A 214 1.86 11.77 12.02
CA ASN A 214 2.89 11.68 10.98
C ASN A 214 3.14 10.25 10.49
N GLY A 215 2.45 9.24 11.03
CA GLY A 215 2.81 7.84 10.85
C GLY A 215 4.11 7.47 11.56
N ASN A 216 4.58 6.23 11.35
CA ASN A 216 5.73 5.66 12.06
C ASN A 216 7.03 5.69 11.25
N VAL A 217 6.99 6.07 9.97
CA VAL A 217 8.21 6.22 9.15
C VAL A 217 9.14 7.31 9.69
N SER A 218 8.57 8.41 10.21
CA SER A 218 9.34 9.57 10.69
C SER A 218 9.64 9.54 12.19
N ILE A 219 9.25 8.49 12.91
CA ILE A 219 9.49 8.42 14.36
C ILE A 219 10.95 8.00 14.57
N PRO A 220 11.77 8.82 15.25
CA PRO A 220 13.16 8.48 15.50
C PRO A 220 13.22 7.22 16.36
N VAL A 221 13.79 6.16 15.81
CA VAL A 221 14.16 4.97 16.55
C VAL A 221 15.59 5.14 17.03
N SER A 222 15.80 5.27 18.33
CA SER A 222 17.17 5.23 18.87
C SER A 222 17.76 3.85 18.54
N PRO A 223 18.96 3.76 17.94
CA PRO A 223 19.64 2.48 17.84
C PRO A 223 19.91 2.01 19.26
N ASN A 224 19.25 0.93 19.68
CA ASN A 224 19.45 0.36 21.00
C ASN A 224 20.95 0.05 21.18
N ASN A 225 21.53 0.62 22.24
CA ASN A 225 22.76 0.12 22.86
C ASN A 225 22.51 -1.34 23.23
N ARG A 226 22.97 -2.27 22.40
CA ARG A 226 23.22 -3.66 22.80
C ARG A 226 24.63 -3.77 23.36
#